data_AF-A0A507D6Y2-F1
#
_entry.id   AF-A0A507D6Y2-F1
#
_cell.length_a   1.000
_cell.length_b   1.000
_cell.length_c   1.000
_cell.angle_alpha   90.00
_cell.angle_beta   90.00
_cell.angle_gamma   90.00
#
_symmetry.space_group_name_H-M   'P 1'
#
loop_
_entity.id
_entity.type
_entity.pdbx_description
1 polymer ?
#
loop_
_entity_poly.entity_id
_entity_poly.type
_entity_poly.pdbx_seq_one_letter_code
_entity_poly.pdbx_strand_id
1 'polypeptide(L)'
;MPIDIQQVVQHMHASENMKIHALYNYYYHRKTVAKIAEIYVKMLETIQNWIQRYKKTGTVARVVSSCQQKFTVGHCLWIRQYFFRNPLSFLDETQAAFKERWKKAISVSHIWGILNLFGIQQKEAKCRAIHIKEADVMRFTSKVNSFD
;
A
#
# COMPACT_ATOMS: atom_id res chain seq x y z
N MET A 1 -15.04 17.63 30.26
CA MET A 1 -13.85 17.42 31.11
C MET A 1 -12.62 17.73 30.28
N PRO A 2 -11.67 18.55 30.77
CA PRO A 2 -10.44 18.80 30.02
C PRO A 2 -9.67 17.49 29.89
N ILE A 3 -9.36 17.13 28.65
CA ILE A 3 -8.56 15.94 28.35
C ILE A 3 -7.17 16.19 28.91
N ASP A 4 -6.78 15.41 29.92
CA ASP A 4 -5.44 15.45 30.47
C ASP A 4 -4.44 15.06 29.37
N ILE A 5 -3.60 16.02 28.97
CA ILE A 5 -2.60 15.86 27.91
C ILE A 5 -1.67 14.68 28.24
N GLN A 6 -1.44 14.38 29.52
CA GLN A 6 -0.62 13.24 29.92
C GLN A 6 -1.24 11.91 29.48
N GLN A 7 -2.56 11.74 29.60
CA GLN A 7 -3.26 10.51 29.20
C GLN A 7 -3.24 10.32 27.68
N VAL A 8 -3.35 11.40 26.90
CA VAL A 8 -3.28 11.33 25.44
C VAL A 8 -1.90 10.87 24.97
N VAL A 9 -0.84 11.36 25.59
CA VAL A 9 0.54 11.06 25.17
C VAL A 9 0.98 9.64 25.55
N GLN A 10 0.51 9.12 26.69
CA GLN A 10 0.89 7.79 27.18
C GLN A 10 0.44 6.66 26.25
N HIS A 11 -0.74 6.76 25.64
CA HIS A 11 -1.31 5.70 24.80
C HIS A 11 -1.00 5.83 23.30
N MET A 12 -0.31 6.90 22.89
CA MET A 12 0.03 7.14 21.48
C MET A 12 1.27 6.37 21.05
N HIS A 13 1.17 5.73 19.88
CA HIS A 13 2.32 5.17 19.19
C HIS A 13 3.33 6.28 18.84
N ALA A 14 4.62 5.97 18.97
CA ALA A 14 5.66 6.93 18.63
C ALA A 14 5.69 7.20 17.12
N SER A 15 5.54 8.47 16.77
CA SER A 15 5.72 8.96 15.40
C SER A 15 7.18 8.80 14.96
N GLU A 16 7.40 8.84 13.65
CA GLU A 16 8.76 8.77 13.09
C GLU A 16 9.63 9.96 13.55
N ASN A 17 9.06 11.16 13.58
CA ASN A 17 9.75 12.35 14.09
C ASN A 17 10.21 12.17 15.54
N MET A 18 9.37 11.62 16.43
CA MET A 18 9.74 11.38 17.82
C MET A 18 10.97 10.47 17.92
N LYS A 19 11.03 9.42 17.10
CA LYS A 19 12.17 8.50 17.06
C LYS A 19 13.43 9.19 16.52
N ILE A 20 13.31 10.03 15.49
CA ILE A 20 14.44 10.82 14.95
C ILE A 20 14.98 11.75 16.04
N HIS A 21 14.12 12.47 16.75
CA HIS A 21 14.56 13.35 17.84
C HIS A 21 15.17 12.57 19.02
N ALA A 22 14.66 11.39 19.36
CA ALA A 22 15.27 10.52 20.37
C ALA A 22 16.69 10.08 19.96
N LEU A 23 16.90 9.72 18.69
CA LEU A 23 18.22 9.39 18.16
C LEU A 23 19.14 10.61 18.13
N TYR A 24 18.63 11.78 17.75
CA TYR A 24 19.39 13.03 17.76
C TYR A 24 19.89 13.37 19.18
N ASN A 25 19.03 13.23 20.18
CA ASN A 25 19.40 13.40 21.59
C ASN A 25 20.46 12.40 22.05
N TYR A 26 20.43 11.17 21.55
CA TYR A 26 21.42 10.14 21.87
C TYR A 26 22.79 10.42 21.22
N TYR A 27 22.83 10.74 19.93
CA TYR A 27 24.08 10.93 19.19
C TYR A 27 24.72 12.31 19.38
N TYR A 28 23.93 13.38 19.27
CA TYR A 28 24.46 14.75 19.28
C TYR A 28 24.49 15.37 20.67
N HIS A 29 23.43 15.16 21.46
CA HIS A 29 23.39 15.67 22.84
C HIS A 29 23.97 14.69 23.88
N ARG A 30 24.42 13.50 23.45
CA ARG A 30 25.01 12.43 24.29
C ARG A 30 24.21 12.15 25.57
N LYS A 31 22.88 12.30 25.51
CA LYS A 31 22.00 12.01 26.64
C LYS A 31 21.94 10.51 26.88
N THR A 32 21.83 10.11 28.14
CA THR A 32 21.62 8.71 28.50
C THR A 32 20.24 8.23 28.03
N VAL A 33 20.12 6.93 27.77
CA VAL A 33 18.84 6.32 27.35
C VAL A 33 17.74 6.58 28.40
N ALA A 34 18.09 6.53 29.70
CA ALA A 34 17.17 6.83 30.78
C ALA A 34 16.63 8.27 30.70
N LYS A 35 17.49 9.25 30.40
CA LYS A 35 17.05 10.64 30.26
C LYS A 35 16.15 10.85 29.04
N ILE A 36 16.43 10.13 27.94
CA ILE A 36 15.60 10.18 26.74
C ILE A 36 14.23 9.54 27.01
N ALA A 37 14.19 8.41 27.72
CA ALA A 37 12.97 7.76 28.15
C ALA A 37 12.08 8.68 28.99
N GLU A 38 12.67 9.44 29.92
CA GLU A 38 11.99 10.45 30.72
C GLU A 38 11.41 11.58 29.87
N ILE A 39 12.20 12.16 28.95
CA ILE A 39 11.77 13.27 28.07
C ILE A 39 10.57 12.88 27.20
N TYR A 40 10.56 11.66 26.65
CA TYR A 40 9.52 11.21 25.73
C TYR A 40 8.42 10.38 26.39
N VAL A 41 8.50 10.17 27.70
CA VAL A 41 7.56 9.30 28.47
C VAL A 41 7.41 7.95 27.78
N LYS A 42 8.55 7.32 27.48
CA LYS A 42 8.62 5.98 26.88
C LYS A 42 9.45 5.05 27.74
N MET A 43 9.12 3.76 27.67
CA MET A 43 9.89 2.73 28.37
C MET A 43 11.33 2.70 27.87
N LEU A 44 12.27 2.45 28.78
CA LEU A 44 13.70 2.38 28.48
C LEU A 44 14.01 1.42 27.32
N GLU A 45 13.38 0.24 27.35
CA GLU A 45 13.51 -0.79 26.32
C GLU A 45 13.08 -0.28 24.94
N THR A 46 12.07 0.58 24.87
CA THR A 46 11.58 1.14 23.60
C THR A 46 12.64 2.05 22.97
N ILE A 47 13.28 2.90 23.77
CA ILE A 47 14.35 3.78 23.30
C ILE A 47 15.59 2.96 22.91
N GLN A 48 15.97 1.95 23.71
CA GLN A 48 17.06 1.04 23.36
C GLN A 48 16.81 0.32 22.04
N ASN A 49 15.58 -0.19 21.83
CA ASN A 49 15.18 -0.84 20.59
C ASN A 49 15.26 0.11 19.39
N TRP A 50 14.89 1.38 19.54
CA TRP A 50 15.04 2.37 18.46
C TRP A 50 16.52 2.60 18.11
N ILE A 51 17.38 2.74 19.10
CA ILE A 51 18.83 2.93 18.90
C ILE A 51 19.45 1.70 18.24
N GLN A 52 19.18 0.49 18.77
CA GLN A 52 19.66 -0.79 18.22
C GLN A 52 19.23 -0.98 16.77
N ARG A 53 17.95 -0.74 16.49
CA ARG A 53 17.40 -0.82 15.14
C ARG A 53 18.06 0.17 14.19
N TYR A 54 18.26 1.41 14.62
CA TYR A 54 18.95 2.41 13.81
C TYR A 54 20.40 2.02 13.54
N LYS A 55 21.13 1.49 14.54
CA LYS A 55 22.50 0.97 14.34
C LYS A 55 22.56 -0.17 13.32
N LYS A 56 21.53 -1.03 13.29
CA LYS A 56 21.48 -2.18 12.37
C LYS A 56 21.05 -1.82 10.95
N THR A 57 20.05 -0.94 10.81
CA THR A 57 19.38 -0.69 9.52
C THR A 57 19.69 0.68 8.93
N GLY A 58 20.13 1.64 9.75
CA GLY A 58 20.31 3.04 9.35
C GLY A 58 19.00 3.84 9.20
N THR A 59 17.84 3.19 9.43
CA THR A 59 16.53 3.78 9.13
C THR A 59 15.57 3.67 10.31
N VAL A 60 14.80 4.73 10.53
CA VAL A 60 13.79 4.87 11.60
C VAL A 60 12.40 4.39 11.16
N ALA A 61 12.18 4.40 9.84
CA ALA A 61 10.97 3.93 9.18
C ALA A 61 10.57 2.53 9.65
N ARG A 62 9.26 2.30 9.71
CA ARG A 62 8.69 0.98 9.99
C ARG A 62 9.21 -0.01 8.94
N VAL A 63 9.53 -1.22 9.39
CA VAL A 63 9.85 -2.30 8.46
C VAL A 63 8.51 -2.61 7.86
N VAL A 64 8.29 -2.15 6.64
CA VAL A 64 7.22 -2.71 5.82
C VAL A 64 7.67 -4.15 5.67
N SER A 65 6.93 -5.08 6.28
CA SER A 65 7.13 -6.48 5.97
C SER A 65 7.05 -6.55 4.45
N SER A 66 8.15 -6.92 3.79
CA SER A 66 8.10 -7.30 2.40
C SER A 66 7.07 -8.41 2.39
N CYS A 67 5.85 -8.08 1.98
CA CYS A 67 4.74 -9.01 1.93
C CYS A 67 5.33 -10.20 1.17
N GLN A 68 5.54 -11.33 1.86
CA GLN A 68 6.06 -12.54 1.25
C GLN A 68 5.22 -12.69 0.00
N GLN A 69 5.83 -12.49 -1.17
CA GLN A 69 5.10 -12.29 -2.41
C GLN A 69 4.41 -13.62 -2.71
N LYS A 70 3.18 -13.81 -2.20
CA LYS A 70 2.31 -14.95 -2.51
C LYS A 70 2.18 -15.10 -4.03
N PHE A 71 2.36 -13.99 -4.74
CA PHE A 71 2.40 -13.89 -6.18
C PHE A 71 3.77 -13.45 -6.65
N THR A 72 4.50 -14.38 -7.27
CA THR A 72 5.74 -14.13 -8.01
C THR A 72 5.56 -13.05 -9.09
N VAL A 73 6.66 -12.41 -9.49
CA VAL A 73 6.72 -11.42 -10.59
C VAL A 73 6.01 -11.89 -11.86
N GLY A 74 6.10 -13.19 -12.20
CA GLY A 74 5.41 -13.76 -13.37
C GLY A 74 3.87 -13.66 -13.29
N HIS A 75 3.29 -13.83 -12.11
CA HIS A 75 1.85 -13.62 -11.91
C HIS A 75 1.46 -12.16 -12.13
N CYS A 76 2.26 -11.23 -11.61
CA CYS A 76 2.03 -9.81 -11.74
C CYS A 76 2.10 -9.34 -13.20
N LEU A 77 3.10 -9.83 -13.95
CA LEU A 77 3.24 -9.55 -15.38
C LEU A 77 2.08 -10.11 -16.20
N TRP A 78 1.60 -11.31 -15.85
CA TRP A 78 0.45 -11.91 -16.52
C TRP A 78 -0.82 -11.09 -16.29
N ILE A 79 -1.08 -10.65 -15.06
CA ILE A 79 -2.24 -9.78 -14.73
C ILE A 79 -2.20 -8.50 -15.55
N ARG A 80 -1.02 -7.88 -15.66
CA ARG A 80 -0.82 -6.70 -16.51
C ARG A 80 -1.17 -7.02 -17.97
N GLN A 81 -0.56 -8.05 -18.55
CA GLN A 81 -0.80 -8.41 -19.96
C GLN A 81 -2.26 -8.76 -20.23
N TYR A 82 -2.91 -9.48 -19.32
CA TYR A 82 -4.33 -9.81 -19.43
C TYR A 82 -5.20 -8.55 -19.45
N PHE A 83 -4.93 -7.59 -18.56
CA PHE A 83 -5.66 -6.32 -18.51
C PHE A 83 -5.43 -5.45 -19.76
N PHE A 84 -4.21 -5.44 -20.32
CA PHE A 84 -3.92 -4.71 -21.57
C PHE A 84 -4.56 -5.38 -22.80
N ARG A 85 -4.63 -6.71 -22.83
CA ARG A 85 -5.28 -7.45 -23.93
C ARG A 85 -6.80 -7.38 -23.86
N ASN A 86 -7.34 -7.31 -22.64
CA ASN A 86 -8.76 -7.23 -22.38
C ASN A 86 -9.06 -5.95 -21.60
N PRO A 87 -8.99 -4.77 -22.25
CA PRO A 87 -9.20 -3.49 -21.56
C PRO A 87 -10.62 -3.32 -21.01
N LEU A 88 -11.55 -4.19 -21.43
CA LEU A 88 -12.95 -4.22 -20.99
C LEU A 88 -13.17 -5.09 -19.77
N SER A 89 -12.18 -5.90 -19.41
CA SER A 89 -12.37 -6.92 -18.40
C SER A 89 -12.42 -6.29 -17.02
N PHE A 90 -13.48 -6.61 -16.27
CA PHE A 90 -13.58 -6.20 -14.88
C PHE A 90 -12.52 -6.90 -14.02
N LEU A 91 -12.26 -6.35 -12.84
CA LEU A 91 -11.29 -6.95 -11.93
C LEU A 91 -11.72 -8.35 -11.46
N ASP A 92 -13.03 -8.61 -11.38
CA ASP A 92 -13.60 -9.92 -11.02
C ASP A 92 -13.41 -10.95 -12.14
N GLU A 93 -13.52 -10.54 -13.40
CA GLU A 93 -13.20 -11.40 -14.55
C GLU A 93 -11.70 -11.69 -14.62
N THR A 94 -10.86 -10.69 -14.33
CA THR A 94 -9.41 -10.87 -14.21
C THR A 94 -9.08 -11.85 -13.08
N GLN A 95 -9.82 -11.79 -11.97
CA GLN A 95 -9.70 -12.73 -10.85
C GLN A 95 -10.10 -14.15 -11.27
N ALA A 96 -11.21 -14.30 -11.99
CA ALA A 96 -11.69 -15.58 -12.50
C ALA A 96 -10.67 -16.22 -13.47
N ALA A 97 -10.18 -15.44 -14.45
CA ALA A 97 -9.17 -15.89 -15.41
C ALA A 97 -7.83 -16.24 -14.73
N PHE A 98 -7.46 -15.49 -13.69
CA PHE A 98 -6.27 -15.81 -12.88
C PHE A 98 -6.44 -17.15 -12.15
N LYS A 99 -7.60 -17.37 -11.53
CA LYS A 99 -7.93 -18.62 -10.84
C LYS A 99 -7.95 -19.81 -11.80
N GLU A 100 -8.47 -19.62 -13.00
CA GLU A 100 -8.51 -20.66 -14.04
C GLU A 100 -7.09 -21.09 -14.45
N ARG A 101 -6.22 -20.10 -14.72
CA ARG A 101 -4.86 -20.34 -15.23
C ARG A 101 -3.89 -20.88 -14.18
N TRP A 102 -3.89 -20.32 -12.98
CA TRP A 102 -2.88 -20.63 -11.95
C TRP A 102 -3.41 -21.50 -10.81
N LYS A 103 -4.71 -21.83 -10.81
CA LYS A 103 -5.40 -22.57 -9.74
C LYS A 103 -5.19 -21.97 -8.35
N LYS A 104 -4.91 -20.66 -8.29
CA LYS A 104 -4.68 -19.89 -7.07
C LYS A 104 -5.72 -18.81 -6.94
N ALA A 105 -6.25 -18.65 -5.74
CA ALA A 105 -7.13 -17.53 -5.42
C ALA A 105 -6.28 -16.27 -5.19
N ILE A 106 -6.68 -15.18 -5.85
CA ILE A 106 -6.17 -13.83 -5.63
C ILE A 106 -7.34 -12.94 -5.24
N SER A 107 -7.15 -11.94 -4.40
CA SER A 107 -8.21 -10.97 -4.11
C SER A 107 -8.21 -9.83 -5.11
N VAL A 108 -9.38 -9.27 -5.39
CA VAL A 108 -9.57 -8.11 -6.28
C VAL A 108 -8.69 -6.93 -5.85
N SER A 109 -8.62 -6.65 -4.55
CA SER A 109 -7.75 -5.59 -4.00
C SER A 109 -6.27 -5.82 -4.27
N HIS A 110 -5.83 -7.09 -4.33
CA HIS A 110 -4.45 -7.43 -4.65
C HIS A 110 -4.15 -7.26 -6.15
N ILE A 111 -5.09 -7.65 -7.02
CA ILE A 111 -5.02 -7.35 -8.47
C ILE A 111 -4.91 -5.85 -8.67
N TRP A 112 -5.76 -5.08 -8.00
CA TRP A 112 -5.72 -3.62 -8.04
C TRP A 112 -4.37 -3.06 -7.58
N GLY A 113 -3.84 -3.57 -6.47
CA GLY A 113 -2.51 -3.21 -5.97
C GLY A 113 -1.41 -3.46 -7.00
N ILE A 114 -1.46 -4.61 -7.70
CA ILE A 114 -0.52 -4.94 -8.78
C ILE A 114 -0.64 -3.96 -9.95
N LEU A 115 -1.85 -3.66 -10.42
CA LEU A 115 -2.07 -2.72 -11.52
C LEU A 115 -1.59 -1.31 -11.17
N ASN A 116 -1.83 -0.87 -9.93
CA ASN A 116 -1.36 0.42 -9.43
C ASN A 116 0.18 0.48 -9.32
N LEU A 117 0.84 -0.62 -8.94
CA LEU A 117 2.30 -0.72 -8.97
C LEU A 117 2.88 -0.59 -10.38
N PHE A 118 2.11 -0.97 -11.41
CA PHE A 118 2.47 -0.78 -12.82
C PHE A 118 2.01 0.58 -13.40
N GLY A 119 1.55 1.50 -12.56
CA GLY A 119 1.21 2.87 -12.95
C GLY A 119 -0.18 3.05 -13.56
N ILE A 120 -1.05 2.03 -13.51
CA ILE A 120 -2.44 2.18 -13.99
C ILE A 120 -3.23 2.95 -12.94
N GLN A 121 -3.57 4.20 -13.26
CA GLN A 121 -4.36 5.04 -12.37
C GLN A 121 -5.85 4.65 -12.43
N GLN A 122 -6.54 4.75 -11.28
CA GLN A 122 -7.99 4.50 -11.19
C GLN A 122 -8.80 5.32 -12.18
N LYS A 123 -8.37 6.56 -12.44
CA LYS A 123 -9.01 7.46 -13.39
C LYS A 123 -8.90 6.91 -14.82
N GLU A 124 -7.75 6.41 -15.23
CA GLU A 124 -7.55 5.84 -16.57
C GLU A 124 -8.37 4.57 -16.79
N ALA A 125 -8.47 3.71 -15.79
CA ALA A 125 -9.31 2.50 -15.88
C ALA A 125 -10.80 2.87 -16.00
N LYS A 126 -11.27 3.85 -15.21
CA LYS A 126 -12.66 4.35 -15.26
C LYS A 126 -12.97 5.08 -16.57
N CYS A 127 -12.09 5.95 -17.03
CA CYS A 127 -12.24 6.66 -18.29
C CYS A 127 -12.28 5.68 -19.49
N ARG A 128 -11.48 4.62 -19.47
CA ARG A 128 -11.56 3.53 -20.45
C ARG A 128 -12.93 2.86 -20.42
N ALA A 129 -13.43 2.46 -19.26
CA ALA A 129 -14.74 1.83 -19.14
C ALA A 129 -15.89 2.74 -19.64
N ILE A 130 -15.80 4.06 -19.41
CA ILE A 130 -16.81 5.03 -19.88
C ILE A 130 -16.77 5.19 -21.40
N HIS A 131 -15.59 5.42 -21.96
CA HIS A 131 -15.41 5.63 -23.41
C HIS A 131 -15.86 4.39 -24.22
N ILE A 132 -15.71 3.20 -23.65
CA ILE A 132 -16.14 1.96 -24.31
C ILE A 132 -17.65 1.78 -24.24
N LYS A 133 -18.32 2.16 -23.14
CA LYS A 133 -19.80 2.15 -23.10
C LYS A 133 -20.41 3.00 -24.22
N GLU A 134 -19.82 4.17 -24.48
CA GLU A 134 -20.23 5.02 -25.59
C GLU A 134 -20.01 4.33 -26.94
N ALA A 135 -18.82 3.77 -27.18
CA ALA A 135 -18.51 3.05 -28.41
C ALA A 135 -19.41 1.82 -28.64
N ASP A 136 -19.76 1.06 -27.60
CA ASP A 136 -20.64 -0.10 -27.70
C ASP A 136 -22.10 0.29 -27.92
N VAL A 137 -22.57 1.40 -27.33
CA VAL A 137 -23.89 1.98 -27.65
C VAL A 137 -23.91 2.38 -29.13
N MET A 138 -22.89 3.08 -29.61
CA MET A 138 -22.78 3.48 -31.01
C MET A 138 -22.71 2.26 -31.96
N ARG A 139 -21.98 1.21 -31.58
CA ARG A 139 -21.91 -0.06 -32.31
C ARG A 139 -23.27 -0.76 -32.35
N PHE A 140 -23.99 -0.78 -31.24
CA PHE A 140 -25.31 -1.40 -31.15
C PHE A 140 -26.32 -0.65 -32.01
N THR A 141 -26.39 0.68 -31.88
CA THR A 141 -27.27 1.53 -32.69
C THR A 141 -26.94 1.42 -34.18
N SER A 142 -25.66 1.43 -34.56
CA SER A 142 -25.26 1.25 -35.96
C SER A 142 -25.65 -0.12 -36.52
N LYS A 143 -25.59 -1.19 -35.71
CA LYS A 143 -26.06 -2.52 -36.15
C LYS A 143 -27.57 -2.53 -36.33
N VAL A 144 -28.33 -2.01 -35.38
CA VAL A 144 -29.79 -1.93 -35.47
C VAL A 144 -30.22 -1.15 -36.71
N ASN A 145 -29.59 0.01 -36.97
CA ASN A 145 -29.87 0.83 -38.16
C ASN A 145 -29.46 0.18 -39.49
N SER A 146 -28.65 -0.89 -39.47
CA SER A 146 -28.28 -1.65 -40.67
C SER A 146 -29.22 -2.83 -40.96
N PHE A 147 -30.17 -3.10 -40.06
CA PHE A 147 -31.22 -4.11 -40.24
C PHE A 147 -32.55 -3.50 -40.73
N ASP A 148 -32.68 -2.17 -40.76
CA ASP A 148 -33.69 -1.42 -41.52
C ASP A 148 -33.17 -1.12 -42.93
#